data_AF-A0A9D1JC90-F1
#
_entry.id   AF-A0A9D1JC90-F1
#
_cell.length_a   1.000
_cell.length_b   1.000
_cell.length_c   1.000
_cell.angle_alpha   90.00
_cell.angle_beta   90.00
_cell.angle_gamma   90.00
#
_symmetry.space_group_name_H-M   'P 1'
#
loop_
_entity.id
_entity.type
_entity.pdbx_description
1 polymer ?
#
loop_
_entity_poly.entity_id
_entity_poly.type
_entity_poly.pdbx_seq_one_letter_code
_entity_poly.pdbx_strand_id
1 'polypeptide(L)'
;MATAAGVFALITVIGMIPRMAGVTRTGHRVRIYETAIALGGGIGNLVDLCNFPLPFGIMGLSLFGICCGIFVGCLVMSLAEIVDVFPIMIRRCRIKVGFWTIIVAMALGKMIGSFLLYGKHLFS
;
A
#
# COMPACT_ATOMS: atom_id res chain seq x y z
N MET A 1 14.24 4.30 1.27
CA MET A 1 13.80 2.96 1.73
C MET A 1 12.42 2.93 2.39
N ALA A 2 12.10 3.79 3.36
CA ALA A 2 10.79 3.77 4.04
C ALA A 2 9.59 4.00 3.07
N THR A 3 9.74 4.88 2.09
CA THR A 3 8.71 5.21 1.08
C THR A 3 8.40 4.05 0.13
N ALA A 4 9.42 3.40 -0.45
CA ALA A 4 9.26 2.27 -1.34
C ALA A 4 8.64 1.05 -0.63
N ALA A 5 9.06 0.76 0.60
CA ALA A 5 8.50 -0.32 1.41
C ALA A 5 7.01 -0.09 1.74
N GLY A 6 6.61 1.16 2.01
CA GLY A 6 5.22 1.52 2.24
C GLY A 6 4.33 1.28 1.02
N VAL A 7 4.76 1.72 -0.17
CA VAL A 7 4.03 1.48 -1.42
C VAL A 7 3.93 -0.01 -1.71
N PHE A 8 4.98 -0.77 -1.47
CA PHE A 8 4.99 -2.23 -1.60
C PHE A 8 3.97 -2.92 -0.69
N ALA A 9 3.97 -2.56 0.59
CA ALA A 9 3.02 -3.10 1.56
C ALA A 9 1.58 -2.78 1.15
N LEU A 10 1.32 -1.56 0.69
CA LEU A 10 0.00 -1.14 0.21
C LEU A 10 -0.46 -1.97 -1.00
N ILE A 11 0.39 -2.13 -2.02
CA ILE A 11 0.05 -2.90 -3.23
C ILE A 11 -0.32 -4.35 -2.88
N THR A 12 0.43 -4.96 -1.95
CA THR A 12 0.20 -6.34 -1.50
C THR A 12 -1.07 -6.47 -0.66
N VAL A 13 -1.31 -5.58 0.30
CA VAL A 13 -2.50 -5.61 1.18
C VAL A 13 -3.79 -5.33 0.40
N ILE A 14 -3.74 -4.40 -0.56
CA ILE A 14 -4.88 -4.06 -1.42
C ILE A 14 -5.17 -5.21 -2.43
N GLY A 15 -4.25 -6.15 -2.62
CA GLY A 15 -4.48 -7.24 -3.57
C GLY A 15 -4.55 -6.77 -5.03
N MET A 16 -3.85 -5.68 -5.36
CA MET A 16 -3.75 -5.21 -6.75
C MET A 16 -3.10 -6.28 -7.64
N ILE A 17 -2.10 -6.99 -7.12
CA ILE A 17 -1.36 -8.07 -7.82
C ILE A 17 -2.27 -9.25 -8.20
N PRO A 18 -3.02 -9.89 -7.26
CA PRO A 18 -3.91 -10.99 -7.62
C PRO A 18 -5.04 -10.56 -8.55
N ARG A 19 -5.47 -9.30 -8.52
CA ARG A 19 -6.50 -8.80 -9.44
C ARG A 19 -5.99 -8.64 -10.87
N MET A 20 -4.79 -8.08 -11.06
CA MET A 20 -4.14 -8.05 -12.38
C MET A 20 -3.87 -9.46 -12.91
N ALA A 21 -3.50 -10.41 -12.04
CA ALA A 21 -3.34 -11.81 -12.40
C ALA A 21 -4.67 -12.50 -12.78
N GLY A 22 -5.77 -12.12 -12.13
CA GLY A 22 -7.14 -12.60 -12.41
C GLY A 22 -7.68 -12.11 -13.75
N VAL A 23 -7.50 -10.82 -14.09
CA VAL A 23 -7.89 -10.25 -15.39
C VAL A 23 -7.10 -10.90 -16.53
N THR A 24 -5.81 -11.17 -16.33
CA THR A 24 -4.94 -11.82 -17.33
C THR A 24 -5.12 -13.36 -17.38
N ARG A 25 -6.08 -13.94 -16.62
CA ARG A 25 -6.32 -15.39 -16.48
C ARG A 25 -5.06 -16.23 -16.18
N THR A 26 -4.06 -15.62 -15.56
CA THR A 26 -2.75 -16.24 -15.33
C THR A 26 -2.43 -16.28 -13.84
N GLY A 27 -3.26 -17.00 -13.06
CA GLY A 27 -3.08 -17.14 -11.60
C GLY A 27 -1.76 -17.81 -11.19
N HIS A 28 -1.14 -18.57 -12.10
CA HIS A 28 0.14 -19.26 -11.85
C HIS A 28 1.38 -18.33 -11.94
N ARG A 29 1.25 -17.10 -12.47
CA ARG A 29 2.39 -16.16 -12.65
C ARG A 29 2.36 -14.96 -11.70
N VAL A 30 1.71 -15.07 -10.55
CA VAL A 30 1.71 -14.00 -9.51
C VAL A 30 3.15 -13.62 -9.09
N ARG A 31 4.06 -14.60 -8.97
CA ARG A 31 5.47 -14.35 -8.63
C ARG A 31 6.19 -13.44 -9.64
N ILE A 32 5.84 -13.48 -10.92
CA ILE A 32 6.50 -12.65 -11.94
C ILE A 32 6.12 -11.18 -11.75
N TYR A 33 4.86 -10.90 -11.40
CA TYR A 33 4.42 -9.55 -11.08
C TYR A 33 5.08 -9.03 -9.81
N GLU A 34 5.18 -9.87 -8.77
CA GLU A 34 5.85 -9.51 -7.52
C GLU A 34 7.33 -9.16 -7.76
N THR A 35 8.07 -10.00 -8.49
CA THR A 35 9.46 -9.74 -8.85
C THR A 35 9.61 -8.52 -9.75
N ALA A 36 8.69 -8.27 -10.68
CA ALA A 36 8.73 -7.10 -11.55
C ALA A 36 8.55 -5.78 -10.79
N ILE A 37 7.60 -5.74 -9.85
CA ILE A 37 7.42 -4.57 -8.97
C ILE A 37 8.67 -4.42 -8.08
N ALA A 38 9.29 -5.53 -7.63
CA ALA A 38 10.41 -5.49 -6.69
C ALA A 38 11.67 -4.97 -7.36
N LEU A 39 11.90 -5.42 -8.59
CA LEU A 39 12.91 -4.87 -9.47
C LEU A 39 12.63 -3.40 -9.80
N GLY A 40 11.38 -3.02 -10.09
CA GLY A 40 10.99 -1.62 -10.32
C GLY A 40 11.26 -0.71 -9.12
N GLY A 41 10.95 -1.17 -7.91
CA GLY A 41 11.27 -0.46 -6.67
C GLY A 41 12.78 -0.38 -6.40
N GLY A 42 13.52 -1.46 -6.70
CA GLY A 42 14.99 -1.48 -6.62
C GLY A 42 15.65 -0.50 -7.59
N ILE A 43 15.20 -0.47 -8.85
CA ILE A 43 15.69 0.45 -9.88
C ILE A 43 15.31 1.89 -9.51
N GLY A 44 14.06 2.14 -9.09
CA GLY A 44 13.61 3.47 -8.67
C GLY A 44 14.42 4.00 -7.48
N ASN A 45 14.76 3.13 -6.53
CA ASN A 45 15.65 3.48 -5.42
C ASN A 45 17.08 3.77 -5.92
N LEU A 46 17.62 3.00 -6.87
CA LEU A 46 18.94 3.28 -7.47
C LEU A 46 18.98 4.65 -8.19
N VAL A 47 17.92 5.00 -8.91
CA VAL A 47 17.79 6.29 -9.61
C VAL A 47 17.74 7.46 -8.62
N ASP A 48 17.00 7.31 -7.51
CA ASP A 48 16.90 8.30 -6.43
C ASP A 48 18.26 8.49 -5.72
N LEU A 49 18.96 7.38 -5.40
CA LEU A 49 20.28 7.43 -4.77
C LEU A 49 21.38 8.02 -5.67
N CYS A 50 21.33 7.78 -6.99
CA CYS A 50 22.33 8.29 -7.91
C CYS A 50 22.20 9.79 -8.20
N ASN A 51 21.20 10.49 -7.65
CA ASN A 51 20.91 11.91 -7.88
C ASN A 51 21.05 12.28 -9.37
N PHE A 52 20.64 11.38 -10.27
CA PHE A 52 20.86 11.56 -11.68
C PHE A 52 19.98 12.74 -12.09
N PRO A 53 20.55 13.88 -12.52
CA PRO A 53 19.76 15.02 -12.93
C PRO A 53 19.10 14.59 -14.23
N LEU A 54 17.89 14.03 -14.15
CA LEU A 54 17.11 13.54 -15.28
C LEU A 54 17.01 14.67 -16.31
N PRO A 55 17.79 14.64 -17.40
CA PRO A 55 17.69 15.60 -18.49
C PRO A 55 16.60 15.14 -19.48
N PHE A 56 15.69 14.28 -19.01
CA PHE A 56 14.50 13.89 -19.73
C PHE A 56 13.54 15.07 -19.59
N GLY A 57 13.52 15.93 -20.61
CA GLY A 57 12.65 17.10 -20.70
C GLY A 57 11.16 16.75 -20.61
N ILE A 58 10.31 17.66 -21.05
CA ILE A 58 8.83 17.61 -20.87
C ILE A 58 8.22 16.24 -21.26
N MET A 59 8.81 15.55 -22.24
CA MET A 59 8.38 14.24 -22.73
C MET A 59 8.51 13.11 -21.69
N GLY A 60 9.58 13.10 -20.88
CA GLY A 60 9.76 12.11 -19.82
C GLY A 60 8.80 12.34 -18.66
N LEU A 61 8.57 13.61 -18.31
CA LEU A 61 7.60 13.99 -17.28
C LEU A 61 6.17 13.61 -17.67
N SER A 62 5.81 13.80 -18.95
CA SER A 62 4.50 13.41 -19.47
C SER A 62 4.29 11.90 -19.42
N LEU A 63 5.30 11.10 -19.81
CA LEU A 63 5.21 9.64 -19.76
C LEU A 63 5.10 9.15 -18.31
N PHE A 64 5.91 9.71 -17.41
CA PHE A 64 5.84 9.38 -15.99
C PHE A 64 4.48 9.75 -15.39
N GLY A 65 3.92 10.91 -15.76
CA GLY A 65 2.58 11.34 -15.35
C GLY A 65 1.47 10.37 -15.81
N ILE A 66 1.51 9.93 -17.07
CA ILE A 66 0.56 8.93 -17.58
C ILE A 66 0.70 7.60 -16.83
N CYS A 67 1.94 7.12 -16.64
CA CYS A 67 2.20 5.90 -15.89
C CYS A 67 1.70 5.97 -14.45
N CYS A 68 1.96 7.08 -13.74
CA CYS A 68 1.44 7.32 -12.39
C CYS A 68 -0.09 7.37 -12.38
N GLY A 69 -0.72 8.00 -13.39
CA GLY A 69 -2.17 8.08 -13.51
C GLY A 69 -2.83 6.70 -13.65
N ILE A 70 -2.29 5.85 -14.54
CA ILE A 70 -2.78 4.47 -14.72
C ILE A 70 -2.61 3.68 -13.41
N PHE A 71 -1.45 3.80 -12.75
CA PHE A 71 -1.17 3.13 -11.49
C PHE A 71 -2.16 3.52 -10.39
N VAL A 72 -2.35 4.83 -10.16
CA VAL A 72 -3.31 5.34 -9.16
C VAL A 72 -4.75 4.95 -9.52
N GLY A 73 -5.12 4.96 -10.81
CA GLY A 73 -6.43 4.49 -11.27
C GLY A 73 -6.68 3.02 -10.93
N CYS A 74 -5.70 2.15 -11.16
CA CYS A 74 -5.79 0.74 -10.76
C CYS A 74 -5.85 0.57 -9.24
N LEU A 75 -5.11 1.39 -8.47
CA LEU A 75 -5.17 1.36 -7.00
C LEU A 75 -6.57 1.73 -6.49
N VAL A 76 -7.18 2.79 -7.01
CA VAL A 76 -8.52 3.24 -6.60
C VAL A 76 -9.59 2.23 -6.98
N MET A 77 -9.55 1.67 -8.19
CA MET A 77 -10.44 0.58 -8.59
C MET A 77 -10.27 -0.65 -7.69
N SER A 78 -9.03 -0.96 -7.31
CA SER A 78 -8.74 -2.08 -6.42
C SER A 78 -9.33 -1.85 -5.03
N LEU A 79 -9.11 -0.65 -4.48
CA LEU A 79 -9.68 -0.24 -3.20
C LEU A 79 -11.20 -0.27 -3.21
N ALA A 80 -11.85 0.19 -4.29
CA ALA A 80 -13.30 0.22 -4.39
C ALA A 80 -13.94 -1.16 -4.20
N GLU A 81 -13.46 -2.18 -4.91
CA GLU A 81 -13.97 -3.55 -4.76
C GLU A 81 -13.71 -4.12 -3.36
N ILE A 82 -12.60 -3.78 -2.72
CA ILE A 82 -12.33 -4.23 -1.34
C ILE A 82 -13.28 -3.56 -0.37
N VAL A 83 -13.55 -2.27 -0.55
CA VAL A 83 -14.50 -1.51 0.26
C VAL A 83 -15.92 -2.05 0.08
N ASP A 84 -16.30 -2.50 -1.13
CA ASP A 84 -17.59 -3.15 -1.37
C ASP A 84 -17.68 -4.54 -0.73
N VAL A 85 -16.58 -5.29 -0.70
CA VAL A 85 -16.51 -6.61 -0.04
C VAL A 85 -16.43 -6.50 1.49
N PHE A 86 -15.89 -5.40 2.01
CA PHE A 86 -15.73 -5.15 3.44
C PHE A 86 -17.04 -5.23 4.27
N PRO A 87 -18.16 -4.56 3.91
CA PRO A 87 -19.42 -4.67 4.63
C PRO A 87 -20.01 -6.08 4.54
N ILE A 88 -19.78 -6.79 3.43
CA ILE A 88 -20.20 -8.18 3.25
C ILE A 88 -19.44 -9.09 4.23
N MET A 89 -18.12 -8.89 4.37
CA MET A 89 -17.28 -9.59 5.33
C MET A 89 -17.70 -9.30 6.77
N ILE A 90 -17.99 -8.05 7.12
CA ILE A 90 -18.51 -7.68 8.46
C ILE A 90 -19.83 -8.38 8.77
N ARG A 91 -20.74 -8.42 7.78
CA ARG A 91 -22.04 -9.09 7.93
C ARG A 91 -21.87 -10.61 8.09
N ARG A 92 -20.92 -11.22 7.38
CA ARG A 92 -20.59 -12.65 7.48
C ARG A 92 -19.89 -13.02 8.79
N CYS A 93 -18.99 -12.19 9.30
CA CYS A 93 -18.33 -12.41 10.59
C CYS A 93 -19.27 -12.28 11.81
N ARG A 94 -20.58 -12.00 11.61
CA ARG A 94 -21.57 -11.81 12.70
C ARG A 94 -21.02 -10.95 13.85
N ILE A 95 -20.28 -9.89 13.53
CA ILE A 95 -19.78 -8.93 14.52
C ILE A 95 -20.98 -8.05 14.92
N LYS A 96 -21.92 -8.61 15.68
CA LYS A 96 -23.12 -7.91 16.14
C LYS A 96 -22.83 -6.97 17.33
N VAL A 97 -21.64 -7.01 17.94
CA VAL A 97 -21.36 -6.26 19.19
C VAL A 97 -19.94 -5.66 19.27
N GLY A 98 -19.01 -6.07 18.40
CA GLY A 98 -17.57 -5.78 18.60
C GLY A 98 -17.05 -4.45 18.04
N PHE A 99 -17.85 -3.67 17.31
CA PHE A 99 -17.34 -2.45 16.64
C PHE A 99 -16.79 -1.43 17.67
N TRP A 100 -17.48 -1.29 18.80
CA TRP A 100 -17.04 -0.44 19.90
C TRP A 100 -15.75 -0.95 20.55
N THR A 101 -15.59 -2.27 20.65
CA THR A 101 -14.38 -2.92 21.19
C THR A 101 -13.16 -2.65 20.32
N ILE A 102 -13.31 -2.62 18.99
CA ILE A 102 -12.21 -2.31 18.06
C ILE A 102 -11.76 -0.85 18.22
N ILE A 103 -12.73 0.07 18.34
CA ILE A 103 -12.45 1.51 18.53
C ILE A 103 -11.75 1.75 19.87
N VAL A 104 -12.22 1.13 20.95
CA VAL A 104 -11.59 1.24 22.27
C VAL A 104 -10.20 0.61 22.29
N ALA A 105 -9.99 -0.54 21.63
CA ALA A 105 -8.67 -1.14 21.52
C ALA A 105 -7.67 -0.22 20.77
N MET A 106 -8.10 0.44 19.69
CA MET A 106 -7.27 1.44 19.00
C MET A 106 -6.98 2.67 19.88
N ALA A 107 -7.98 3.18 20.61
CA ALA A 107 -7.81 4.30 21.52
C ALA A 107 -6.83 3.96 22.67
N LEU A 108 -6.98 2.78 23.28
CA LEU A 108 -6.06 2.27 24.30
C LEU A 108 -4.64 2.09 23.77
N GLY A 109 -4.48 1.55 22.54
CA GLY A 109 -3.17 1.42 21.90
C GLY A 109 -2.46 2.77 21.75
N LYS A 110 -3.18 3.83 21.33
CA LYS A 110 -2.64 5.20 21.25
C LYS A 110 -2.33 5.80 22.62
N MET A 111 -3.19 5.54 23.61
CA MET A 111 -2.99 6.03 24.99
C MET A 111 -1.73 5.42 25.61
N ILE A 112 -1.57 4.10 25.51
CA ILE A 112 -0.39 3.37 26.02
C ILE A 112 0.88 3.82 25.29
N GLY A 113 0.84 3.94 23.97
CA GLY A 113 1.98 4.41 23.16
C GLY A 113 2.42 5.83 23.55
N SER A 114 1.47 6.73 23.79
CA SER A 114 1.78 8.10 24.23
C SER A 114 2.37 8.12 25.65
N PHE A 115 1.79 7.34 26.57
CA PHE A 115 2.26 7.27 27.95
C PHE A 115 3.69 6.72 28.07
N LEU A 116 4.02 5.66 27.30
CA LEU A 116 5.37 5.10 27.27
C LEU A 116 6.41 6.06 26.67
N LEU A 117 6.01 6.87 25.70
CA LEU A 117 6.90 7.85 25.05
C LEU A 117 7.22 9.01 26.01
N TYR A 118 6.23 9.49 26.76
CA TYR A 118 6.44 10.48 27.82
C TYR A 118 7.24 9.91 29.00
N GLY A 119 6.98 8.67 29.42
CA GLY A 119 7.76 8.01 30.47
C GLY A 119 9.24 7.83 30.11
N LYS A 120 9.54 7.47 28.86
CA LYS A 120 10.93 7.41 28.36
C LYS A 120 11.60 8.79 28.28
N HIS A 121 10.83 9.85 28.01
CA HIS A 121 11.36 11.21 27.91
C HIS A 121 11.56 11.89 29.28
N LEU A 122 10.94 11.37 30.35
CA LEU A 122 11.09 11.89 31.72
C LEU A 122 12.23 11.21 32.50
N PHE A 123 12.68 10.04 32.06
CA PHE A 123 13.76 9.26 32.69
C PHE A 123 15.11 9.39 31.94
N SER A 124 15.23 10.33 31.01
CA SER A 124 16.47 10.72 30.31
C SER A 124 16.74 12.20 30.53
#